data_AF-X1ITD9-F1
#
_entry.id   AF-X1ITD9-F1
#
_cell.length_a   1.000
_cell.length_b   1.000
_cell.length_c   1.000
_cell.angle_alpha   90.00
_cell.angle_beta   90.00
_cell.angle_gamma   90.00
#
_symmetry.space_group_name_H-M   'P 1'
#
loop_
_entity.id
_entity.type
_entity.pdbx_description
1 polymer ?
#
loop_
_entity_poly.entity_id
_entity_poly.type
_entity_poly.pdbx_seq_one_letter_code
_entity_poly.pdbx_strand_id
1 'polypeptide(L)'
;MAKTIDEINEKIKEGKAVVVTAEEIIDIVKQEGTKRAAEKVDVVTTGTFGPMCSSGAYLNIGHSKPRIKLGGGRVYLNDVAAYAGFAAVDIFIGANALPDDDPRNRAHPGEFNYGGGHVIEELVAGKDIRLVATAYGTDCYPRKRLETWINVKDLNEAVLFNIRNAYQNYNVAVNLSDKAIYTYM
;
A
#
# COMPACT_ATOMS: atom_id res chain seq x y z
N MET A 1 10.15 -38.87 6.88
CA MET A 1 10.83 -37.77 7.59
C MET A 1 10.54 -36.49 6.83
N ALA A 2 10.46 -35.34 7.50
CA ALA A 2 10.40 -34.07 6.80
C ALA A 2 11.74 -33.80 6.13
N LYS A 3 11.72 -33.28 4.89
CA LYS A 3 12.94 -32.83 4.19
C LYS A 3 13.57 -31.70 4.99
N THR A 4 14.90 -31.64 4.99
CA THR A 4 15.61 -30.50 5.57
C THR A 4 15.75 -29.36 4.56
N ILE A 5 15.95 -28.15 5.06
CA ILE A 5 16.23 -26.98 4.19
C ILE A 5 17.52 -27.18 3.40
N ASP A 6 18.54 -27.80 4.01
CA ASP A 6 19.82 -28.09 3.35
C ASP A 6 19.65 -29.07 2.18
N GLU A 7 18.86 -30.14 2.37
CA GLU A 7 18.52 -31.09 1.31
C GLU A 7 17.79 -30.41 0.13
N ILE A 8 16.83 -29.53 0.44
CA ILE A 8 16.09 -28.77 -0.58
C ILE A 8 17.04 -27.83 -1.33
N ASN A 9 17.92 -27.12 -0.62
CA ASN A 9 18.89 -26.20 -1.21
C ASN A 9 19.88 -26.89 -2.14
N GLU A 10 20.39 -28.08 -1.78
CA GLU A 10 21.25 -28.87 -2.67
C GLU A 10 20.51 -29.31 -3.94
N LYS A 11 19.27 -29.79 -3.82
CA LYS A 11 18.44 -30.11 -4.99
C LYS A 11 18.22 -28.91 -5.91
N ILE A 12 18.04 -27.71 -5.36
CA ILE A 12 17.90 -26.48 -6.15
C ILE A 12 19.20 -26.20 -6.90
N LYS A 13 20.36 -26.26 -6.25
CA LYS A 13 21.68 -26.04 -6.88
C LYS A 13 21.96 -27.05 -8.00
N GLU A 14 21.54 -28.30 -7.80
CA GLU A 14 21.67 -29.37 -8.79
C GLU A 14 20.63 -29.33 -9.92
N GLY A 15 19.63 -28.43 -9.85
CA GLY A 15 18.54 -28.37 -10.82
C GLY A 15 17.57 -29.56 -10.75
N LYS A 16 17.50 -30.25 -9.61
CA LYS A 16 16.68 -31.45 -9.38
C LYS A 16 15.47 -31.21 -8.49
N ALA A 17 15.31 -30.00 -7.93
CA ALA A 17 14.19 -29.68 -7.07
C ALA A 17 12.87 -29.74 -7.84
N VAL A 18 11.87 -30.41 -7.26
CA VAL A 18 10.49 -30.37 -7.75
C VAL A 18 9.83 -29.11 -7.23
N VAL A 19 9.69 -28.11 -8.10
CA VAL A 19 9.07 -26.82 -7.81
C VAL A 19 7.69 -26.77 -8.47
N VAL A 20 6.67 -26.41 -7.70
CA VAL A 20 5.29 -26.27 -8.18
C VAL A 20 4.68 -24.99 -7.65
N THR A 21 3.61 -24.51 -8.26
CA THR A 21 2.83 -23.36 -7.79
C THR A 21 1.80 -23.76 -6.72
N ALA A 22 1.28 -22.76 -6.01
CA ALA A 22 0.20 -22.92 -5.04
C ALA A 22 -1.11 -23.44 -5.68
N GLU A 23 -1.31 -23.24 -6.98
CA GLU A 23 -2.45 -23.82 -7.71
C GLU A 23 -2.20 -25.30 -8.03
N GLU A 24 -1.02 -25.65 -8.54
CA GLU A 24 -0.66 -27.03 -8.91
C GLU A 24 -0.63 -27.97 -7.71
N ILE A 25 -0.19 -27.51 -6.53
CA ILE A 25 -0.10 -28.35 -5.34
C ILE A 25 -1.48 -28.86 -4.89
N ILE A 26 -2.56 -28.11 -5.15
CA ILE A 26 -3.93 -28.48 -4.77
C ILE A 26 -4.31 -29.80 -5.46
N ASP A 27 -4.03 -29.93 -6.75
CA ASP A 27 -4.39 -31.13 -7.50
C ASP A 27 -3.47 -32.31 -7.21
N ILE A 28 -2.17 -32.07 -6.97
CA ILE A 28 -1.24 -33.11 -6.51
C ILE A 28 -1.72 -33.71 -5.18
N VAL A 29 -2.14 -32.86 -4.23
CA VAL A 29 -2.65 -33.33 -2.93
C VAL A 29 -3.95 -34.11 -3.09
N LYS A 30 -4.87 -33.67 -3.96
CA LYS A 30 -6.12 -34.41 -4.23
C LYS A 30 -5.86 -35.80 -4.81
N GLN A 31 -4.87 -35.94 -5.70
CA GLN A 31 -4.58 -37.20 -6.38
C GLN A 31 -3.73 -38.16 -5.54
N GLU A 32 -2.70 -37.65 -4.86
CA GLU A 32 -1.68 -38.47 -4.23
C GLU A 32 -1.78 -38.49 -2.69
N GLY A 33 -2.57 -37.59 -2.10
CA GLY A 33 -2.64 -37.37 -0.66
C GLY A 33 -1.50 -36.48 -0.12
N THR A 34 -1.74 -35.82 1.01
CA THR A 34 -0.84 -34.83 1.62
C THR A 34 0.57 -35.38 1.89
N LYS A 35 0.67 -36.60 2.44
CA LYS A 35 1.95 -37.22 2.79
C LYS A 35 2.85 -37.44 1.57
N ARG A 36 2.28 -37.98 0.49
CA ARG A 36 3.02 -38.29 -0.73
C ARG A 36 3.36 -37.02 -1.52
N ALA A 37 2.44 -36.05 -1.54
CA ALA A 37 2.70 -34.73 -2.10
C ALA A 37 3.90 -34.05 -1.41
N ALA A 38 3.95 -34.07 -0.07
CA ALA A 38 5.06 -33.50 0.69
C ALA A 38 6.40 -34.22 0.47
N GLU A 39 6.39 -35.54 0.25
CA GLU A 39 7.59 -36.32 -0.11
C GLU A 39 8.08 -35.97 -1.53
N LYS A 40 7.16 -35.72 -2.46
CA LYS A 40 7.47 -35.43 -3.88
C LYS A 40 7.91 -34.00 -4.14
N VAL A 41 7.19 -33.02 -3.61
CA VAL A 41 7.38 -31.58 -3.90
C VAL A 41 8.39 -30.96 -2.95
N ASP A 42 9.42 -30.30 -3.49
CA ASP A 42 10.49 -29.68 -2.71
C ASP A 42 10.19 -28.21 -2.39
N VAL A 43 9.60 -27.46 -3.33
CA VAL A 43 9.24 -26.05 -3.15
C VAL A 43 7.85 -25.79 -3.71
N VAL A 44 7.01 -25.08 -2.95
CA VAL A 44 5.76 -24.50 -3.45
C VAL A 44 5.96 -22.99 -3.58
N THR A 45 5.80 -22.48 -4.79
CA THR A 45 5.82 -21.04 -5.07
C THR A 45 4.42 -20.48 -5.04
N THR A 46 4.27 -19.27 -4.54
CA THR A 46 2.99 -18.56 -4.55
C THR A 46 3.23 -17.11 -4.93
N GLY A 47 2.24 -16.52 -5.60
CA GLY A 47 2.19 -15.10 -5.90
C GLY A 47 0.91 -14.53 -5.32
N THR A 48 1.02 -13.44 -4.58
CA THR A 48 -0.16 -12.70 -4.11
C THR A 48 -0.21 -11.36 -4.80
N PHE A 49 -1.43 -10.95 -5.18
CA PHE A 49 -1.71 -9.59 -5.61
C PHE A 49 -2.69 -9.00 -4.61
N GLY A 50 -2.32 -7.90 -3.98
CA GLY A 50 -3.14 -7.25 -2.98
C GLY A 50 -2.69 -5.82 -2.73
N PRO A 51 -3.57 -4.99 -2.15
CA PRO A 51 -3.22 -3.63 -1.78
C PRO A 51 -2.06 -3.66 -0.77
N MET A 52 -0.94 -3.05 -1.12
CA MET A 52 0.24 -2.99 -0.26
C MET A 52 0.24 -1.70 0.55
N CYS A 53 0.52 -1.77 1.85
CA CYS A 53 0.51 -0.61 2.75
C CYS A 53 1.52 0.50 2.38
N SER A 54 2.53 0.19 1.56
CA SER A 54 3.51 1.16 1.01
C SER A 54 3.11 1.76 -0.34
N SER A 55 1.93 1.44 -0.84
CA SER A 55 1.35 2.11 -1.99
C SER A 55 0.93 3.53 -1.61
N GLY A 56 0.96 4.42 -2.59
CA GLY A 56 0.45 5.77 -2.48
C GLY A 56 0.27 6.38 -3.86
N ALA A 57 -0.11 7.64 -3.91
CA ALA A 57 -0.21 8.41 -5.13
C ALA A 57 0.50 9.75 -4.96
N TYR A 58 1.33 10.13 -5.93
CA TYR A 58 1.79 11.52 -6.06
C TYR A 58 0.92 12.24 -7.08
N LEU A 59 0.54 13.46 -6.76
CA LEU A 59 -0.41 14.27 -7.51
C LEU A 59 0.15 15.67 -7.73
N ASN A 60 -0.01 16.19 -8.94
CA ASN A 60 0.18 17.60 -9.25
C ASN A 60 -1.18 18.25 -9.50
N ILE A 61 -1.61 19.12 -8.58
CA ILE A 61 -2.97 19.71 -8.61
C ILE A 61 -3.07 20.95 -9.51
N GLY A 62 -1.97 21.37 -10.14
CA GLY A 62 -1.91 22.63 -10.87
C GLY A 62 -1.99 23.88 -10.00
N HIS A 63 -1.76 25.03 -10.62
CA HIS A 63 -1.74 26.30 -9.89
C HIS A 63 -3.14 26.90 -9.73
N SER A 64 -3.51 27.17 -8.48
CA SER A 64 -4.65 28.04 -8.17
C SER A 64 -4.38 29.50 -8.54
N LYS A 65 -5.45 30.31 -8.60
CA LYS A 65 -5.39 31.76 -8.83
C LYS A 65 -6.13 32.52 -7.72
N PRO A 66 -5.47 33.34 -6.90
CA PRO A 66 -4.00 33.52 -6.79
C PRO A 66 -3.24 32.24 -6.42
N ARG A 67 -1.96 32.17 -6.80
CA ARG A 67 -1.10 30.99 -6.60
C ARG A 67 -0.87 30.70 -5.12
N ILE A 68 -0.78 29.41 -4.79
CA ILE A 68 -0.42 28.86 -3.48
C ILE A 68 0.85 28.01 -3.62
N LYS A 69 1.72 28.02 -2.59
CA LYS A 69 2.87 27.15 -2.48
C LYS A 69 2.59 26.10 -1.40
N LEU A 70 2.07 24.94 -1.80
CA LEU A 70 1.79 23.82 -0.90
C LEU A 70 3.04 23.29 -0.20
N GLY A 71 4.19 23.32 -0.88
CA GLY A 71 5.46 22.83 -0.33
C GLY A 71 5.78 23.42 1.04
N GLY A 72 5.88 22.58 2.07
CA GLY A 72 6.09 22.97 3.47
C GLY A 72 4.82 23.37 4.22
N GLY A 73 3.65 23.24 3.59
CA GLY A 73 2.33 23.44 4.19
C GLY A 73 1.68 22.16 4.70
N ARG A 74 0.37 22.24 4.95
CA ARG A 74 -0.48 21.11 5.34
C ARG A 74 -1.59 20.94 4.31
N VAL A 75 -1.80 19.71 3.85
CA VAL A 75 -2.79 19.39 2.82
C VAL A 75 -3.60 18.17 3.26
N TYR A 76 -4.89 18.22 3.00
CA TYR A 76 -5.85 17.16 3.28
C TYR A 76 -6.70 16.88 2.05
N LEU A 77 -6.99 15.61 1.82
CA LEU A 77 -7.88 15.09 0.78
C LEU A 77 -9.00 14.31 1.49
N ASN A 78 -10.25 14.81 1.44
CA ASN A 78 -11.37 14.28 2.23
C ASN A 78 -10.97 14.06 3.71
N ASP A 79 -10.35 15.09 4.30
CA ASP A 79 -9.86 15.10 5.69
C ASP A 79 -8.73 14.08 6.00
N VAL A 80 -8.23 13.34 4.99
CA VAL A 80 -7.04 12.48 5.09
C VAL A 80 -5.78 13.28 4.75
N ALA A 81 -4.76 13.20 5.61
CA ALA A 81 -3.52 13.94 5.41
C ALA A 81 -2.77 13.51 4.14
N ALA A 82 -2.38 14.49 3.32
CA ALA A 82 -1.49 14.34 2.19
C ALA A 82 -0.18 15.10 2.44
N TYR A 83 0.95 14.45 2.17
CA TYR A 83 2.26 15.02 2.36
C TYR A 83 2.56 16.09 1.31
N ALA A 84 2.79 17.32 1.77
CA ALA A 84 3.10 18.47 0.92
C ALA A 84 4.58 18.87 1.04
N GLY A 85 5.49 17.90 1.04
CA GLY A 85 6.94 18.16 1.08
C GLY A 85 7.55 18.56 -0.26
N PHE A 86 6.75 18.64 -1.32
CA PHE A 86 7.23 18.77 -2.70
C PHE A 86 6.84 20.12 -3.32
N ALA A 87 7.83 20.74 -3.98
CA ALA A 87 7.74 21.95 -4.80
C ALA A 87 6.59 22.92 -4.43
N ALA A 88 5.68 23.23 -5.36
CA ALA A 88 4.65 24.26 -5.15
C ALA A 88 3.22 23.70 -5.13
N VAL A 89 2.93 22.66 -5.90
CA VAL A 89 1.57 22.14 -6.09
C VAL A 89 1.55 20.60 -6.15
N ASP A 90 2.59 19.99 -5.58
CA ASP A 90 2.85 18.57 -5.61
C ASP A 90 2.60 17.99 -4.21
N ILE A 91 1.84 16.91 -4.16
CA ILE A 91 1.47 16.23 -2.91
C ILE A 91 1.59 14.72 -3.07
N PHE A 92 1.75 14.01 -1.96
CA PHE A 92 1.76 12.55 -1.90
C PHE A 92 0.78 12.05 -0.84
N ILE A 93 -0.13 11.16 -1.20
CA ILE A 93 -1.02 10.48 -0.25
C ILE A 93 -0.64 9.00 -0.17
N GLY A 94 -0.39 8.50 1.05
CA GLY A 94 -0.12 7.09 1.29
C GLY A 94 -1.43 6.32 1.47
N ALA A 95 -1.51 5.07 1.00
CA ALA A 95 -2.69 4.23 1.16
C ALA A 95 -3.04 3.97 2.64
N ASN A 96 -2.04 4.01 3.53
CA ASN A 96 -2.20 3.84 4.97
C ASN A 96 -2.44 5.16 5.73
N ALA A 97 -2.63 6.29 5.05
CA ALA A 97 -2.95 7.55 5.70
C ALA A 97 -4.35 7.47 6.34
N LEU A 98 -4.51 8.10 7.50
CA LEU A 98 -5.78 8.18 8.21
C LEU A 98 -6.12 9.65 8.49
N PRO A 99 -7.40 9.99 8.70
CA PRO A 99 -7.79 11.26 9.29
C PRO A 99 -7.07 11.51 10.63
N ASP A 100 -6.77 12.76 10.94
CA ASP A 100 -6.07 13.12 12.18
C ASP A 100 -6.88 12.70 13.42
N ASP A 101 -8.21 12.83 13.34
CA ASP A 101 -9.22 12.56 14.37
C ASP A 101 -9.71 11.11 14.41
N ASP A 102 -9.21 10.24 13.52
CA ASP A 102 -9.58 8.81 13.52
C ASP A 102 -9.34 8.19 14.90
N PRO A 103 -10.33 7.43 15.45
CA PRO A 103 -10.23 6.84 16.78
C PRO A 103 -9.16 5.75 16.85
N ARG A 104 -8.68 5.24 15.70
CA ARG A 104 -7.70 4.15 15.57
C ARG A 104 -8.12 3.00 16.49
N ASN A 105 -7.18 2.41 17.22
CA ASN A 105 -7.45 1.34 18.18
C ASN A 105 -7.85 1.83 19.58
N ARG A 106 -8.42 3.04 19.75
CA ARG A 106 -8.91 3.49 21.08
C ARG A 106 -10.01 2.58 21.62
N ALA A 107 -10.95 2.16 20.78
CA ALA A 107 -11.85 1.05 21.03
C ALA A 107 -11.37 -0.12 20.17
N HIS A 108 -10.87 -1.19 20.78
CA HIS A 108 -10.22 -2.27 20.06
C HIS A 108 -11.21 -3.41 19.70
N PRO A 109 -11.25 -3.89 18.44
CA PRO A 109 -10.48 -3.40 17.28
C PRO A 109 -11.06 -2.11 16.68
N GLY A 110 -10.20 -1.25 16.13
CA GLY A 110 -10.62 -0.02 15.46
C GLY A 110 -11.39 -0.29 14.16
N GLU A 111 -12.27 0.64 13.77
CA GLU A 111 -13.14 0.50 12.60
C GLU A 111 -12.45 0.86 11.27
N PHE A 112 -11.55 1.85 11.27
CA PHE A 112 -10.78 2.30 10.10
C PHE A 112 -11.65 2.57 8.85
N ASN A 113 -12.78 3.27 9.03
CA ASN A 113 -13.83 3.43 8.02
C ASN A 113 -13.39 4.20 6.76
N TYR A 114 -12.39 5.07 6.85
CA TYR A 114 -11.93 5.88 5.72
C TYR A 114 -10.46 6.26 5.88
N GLY A 115 -9.75 6.40 4.76
CA GLY A 115 -8.30 6.62 4.76
C GLY A 115 -7.73 6.78 3.35
N GLY A 116 -6.41 6.81 3.24
CA GLY A 116 -5.74 7.16 1.99
C GLY A 116 -6.01 6.17 0.85
N GLY A 117 -6.15 4.87 1.14
CA GLY A 117 -6.56 3.88 0.15
C GLY A 117 -7.94 4.16 -0.43
N HIS A 118 -8.89 4.61 0.40
CA HIS A 118 -10.22 5.02 -0.03
C HIS A 118 -10.16 6.27 -0.89
N VAL A 119 -9.40 7.30 -0.49
CA VAL A 119 -9.21 8.53 -1.29
C VAL A 119 -8.63 8.21 -2.67
N ILE A 120 -7.64 7.33 -2.74
CA ILE A 120 -7.01 6.91 -4.02
C ILE A 120 -8.04 6.17 -4.89
N GLU A 121 -8.80 5.23 -4.32
CA GLU A 121 -9.86 4.50 -5.04
C GLU A 121 -10.91 5.46 -5.61
N GLU A 122 -11.40 6.39 -4.80
CA GLU A 122 -12.42 7.35 -5.20
C GLU A 122 -11.91 8.30 -6.29
N LEU A 123 -10.65 8.75 -6.18
CA LEU A 123 -10.02 9.57 -7.20
C LEU A 123 -9.90 8.81 -8.53
N VAL A 124 -9.46 7.54 -8.51
CA VAL A 124 -9.38 6.69 -9.70
C VAL A 124 -10.77 6.40 -10.30
N ALA A 125 -11.80 6.27 -9.46
CA ALA A 125 -13.19 6.15 -9.87
C ALA A 125 -13.77 7.45 -10.47
N GLY A 126 -13.00 8.55 -10.46
CA GLY A 126 -13.41 9.84 -11.00
C GLY A 126 -14.42 10.56 -10.12
N LYS A 127 -14.45 10.29 -8.81
CA LYS A 127 -15.21 11.09 -7.84
C LYS A 127 -14.46 12.37 -7.50
N ASP A 128 -15.22 13.39 -7.09
CA ASP A 128 -14.65 14.64 -6.61
C ASP A 128 -14.13 14.48 -5.18
N ILE A 129 -12.89 14.92 -4.97
CA ILE A 129 -12.19 14.87 -3.68
C ILE A 129 -12.05 16.29 -3.15
N ARG A 130 -12.44 16.51 -1.89
CA ARG A 130 -12.26 17.79 -1.21
C ARG A 130 -10.79 17.99 -0.85
N LEU A 131 -10.16 18.99 -1.45
CA LEU A 131 -8.81 19.44 -1.14
C LEU A 131 -8.88 20.61 -0.16
N VAL A 132 -8.26 20.47 1.02
CA VAL A 132 -8.04 21.57 1.96
C VAL A 132 -6.55 21.72 2.19
N ALA A 133 -6.03 22.92 1.95
CA ALA A 133 -4.62 23.22 2.11
C ALA A 133 -4.40 24.54 2.86
N THR A 134 -3.37 24.54 3.71
CA THR A 134 -2.85 25.72 4.39
C THR A 134 -1.34 25.81 4.19
N ALA A 135 -0.85 27.00 3.86
CA ALA A 135 0.55 27.24 3.54
C ALA A 135 0.96 28.68 3.90
N TYR A 136 2.27 28.93 3.90
CA TYR A 136 2.79 30.28 4.02
C TYR A 136 2.72 31.04 2.69
N GLY A 137 2.57 32.35 2.79
CA GLY A 137 2.53 33.23 1.62
C GLY A 137 3.93 33.71 1.22
N THR A 138 4.12 33.95 -0.05
CA THR A 138 5.29 34.66 -0.62
C THR A 138 4.79 35.66 -1.66
N ASP A 139 5.66 36.53 -2.15
CA ASP A 139 5.27 37.50 -3.19
C ASP A 139 4.77 36.81 -4.47
N CYS A 140 5.39 35.67 -4.85
CA CYS A 140 4.99 34.88 -6.02
C CYS A 140 3.79 33.94 -5.76
N TYR A 141 3.54 33.60 -4.49
CA TYR A 141 2.50 32.68 -4.04
C TYR A 141 1.75 33.27 -2.85
N PRO A 142 0.89 34.28 -3.06
CA PRO A 142 0.33 35.05 -1.95
C PRO A 142 -0.82 34.33 -1.22
N ARG A 143 -1.42 33.29 -1.84
CA ARG A 143 -2.52 32.53 -1.23
C ARG A 143 -1.98 31.67 -0.09
N LYS A 144 -2.62 31.75 1.09
CA LYS A 144 -2.25 31.00 2.31
C LYS A 144 -3.20 29.84 2.65
N ARG A 145 -4.40 29.83 2.05
CA ARG A 145 -5.39 28.76 2.21
C ARG A 145 -6.06 28.48 0.88
N LEU A 146 -6.27 27.21 0.57
CA LEU A 146 -7.02 26.74 -0.57
C LEU A 146 -8.02 25.70 -0.08
N GLU A 147 -9.28 25.85 -0.44
CA GLU A 147 -10.31 24.85 -0.23
C GLU A 147 -11.10 24.74 -1.54
N THR A 148 -11.12 23.55 -2.11
CA THR A 148 -11.72 23.28 -3.43
C THR A 148 -12.01 21.79 -3.58
N TRP A 149 -12.69 21.44 -4.66
CA TRP A 149 -12.82 20.07 -5.13
C TRP A 149 -11.80 19.83 -6.25
N ILE A 150 -11.26 18.62 -6.32
CA ILE A 150 -10.40 18.13 -7.40
C ILE A 150 -10.94 16.80 -7.92
N ASN A 151 -10.82 16.58 -9.23
CA ASN A 151 -11.09 15.31 -9.88
C ASN A 151 -9.82 14.81 -10.57
N VAL A 152 -9.69 13.50 -10.81
CA VAL A 152 -8.55 12.94 -11.58
C VAL A 152 -8.41 13.58 -12.96
N LYS A 153 -9.52 14.05 -13.55
CA LYS A 153 -9.55 14.74 -14.84
C LYS A 153 -8.99 16.17 -14.81
N ASP A 154 -8.92 16.78 -13.64
CA ASP A 154 -8.45 18.16 -13.45
C ASP A 154 -6.97 18.24 -13.07
N LEU A 155 -6.36 17.10 -12.68
CA LEU A 155 -4.98 17.03 -12.25
C LEU A 155 -4.04 17.11 -13.45
N ASN A 156 -2.93 17.84 -13.30
CA ASN A 156 -1.87 17.84 -14.31
C ASN A 156 -1.16 16.49 -14.36
N GLU A 157 -0.99 15.87 -13.19
CA GLU A 157 -0.36 14.56 -13.05
C GLU A 157 -0.98 13.81 -11.87
N ALA A 158 -1.22 12.52 -12.07
CA ALA A 158 -1.66 11.60 -11.03
C ALA A 158 -1.00 10.24 -11.27
N VAL A 159 -0.13 9.82 -10.35
CA VAL A 159 0.63 8.59 -10.52
C VAL A 159 0.53 7.73 -9.27
N LEU A 160 0.08 6.49 -9.47
CA LEU A 160 0.13 5.45 -8.45
C LEU A 160 1.57 4.96 -8.31
N PHE A 161 2.11 5.06 -7.11
CA PHE A 161 3.49 4.72 -6.82
C PHE A 161 3.58 3.88 -5.54
N ASN A 162 4.33 2.78 -5.61
CA ASN A 162 4.66 2.00 -4.44
C ASN A 162 6.17 2.09 -4.21
N ILE A 163 6.55 2.61 -3.05
CA ILE A 163 7.94 2.91 -2.68
C ILE A 163 8.73 1.60 -2.43
N ARG A 164 8.04 0.47 -2.30
CA ARG A 164 8.56 -0.81 -1.81
C ARG A 164 7.99 -1.99 -2.63
N ASN A 165 8.44 -2.16 -3.88
CA ASN A 165 7.88 -3.16 -4.81
C ASN A 165 8.68 -4.47 -4.93
N ALA A 166 9.98 -4.47 -4.64
CA ALA A 166 10.81 -5.65 -4.84
C ALA A 166 11.81 -5.81 -3.70
N TYR A 167 11.83 -7.01 -3.12
CA TYR A 167 12.77 -7.42 -2.08
C TYR A 167 13.33 -8.78 -2.46
N GLN A 168 14.63 -8.97 -2.28
CA GLN A 168 15.25 -10.29 -2.41
C GLN A 168 14.83 -11.20 -1.24
N ASN A 169 14.72 -10.64 -0.04
CA ASN A 169 14.25 -11.32 1.16
C ASN A 169 13.29 -10.38 1.92
N TYR A 170 12.16 -10.91 2.38
CA TYR A 170 11.19 -10.17 3.20
C TYR A 170 10.95 -10.93 4.49
N ASN A 171 10.87 -10.21 5.61
CA ASN A 171 10.61 -10.83 6.91
C ASN A 171 9.15 -11.29 6.97
N VAL A 172 8.93 -12.47 7.55
CA VAL A 172 7.61 -12.99 7.87
C VAL A 172 7.43 -13.05 9.37
N ALA A 173 6.25 -12.67 9.84
CA ALA A 173 5.84 -12.87 11.23
C ALA A 173 4.92 -14.09 11.30
N VAL A 174 5.25 -15.04 12.18
CA VAL A 174 4.47 -16.26 12.36
C VAL A 174 3.93 -16.28 13.79
N ASN A 175 2.60 -16.42 13.92
CA ASN A 175 1.97 -16.64 15.21
C ASN A 175 2.03 -18.14 15.55
N LEU A 176 2.88 -18.51 16.51
CA LEU A 176 3.05 -19.90 16.96
C LEU A 176 2.02 -20.34 18.01
N SER A 177 1.04 -19.47 18.34
CA SER A 177 0.02 -19.74 19.35
C SER A 177 -1.38 -19.83 18.75
N ASP A 178 -2.29 -20.48 19.47
CA ASP A 178 -3.71 -20.56 19.09
C ASP A 178 -4.48 -19.25 19.35
N LYS A 179 -3.85 -18.26 19.99
CA LYS A 179 -4.48 -16.99 20.31
C LYS A 179 -4.37 -16.05 19.10
N ALA A 180 -5.50 -15.48 18.68
CA ALA A 180 -5.49 -14.42 17.68
C ALA A 180 -4.68 -13.19 18.16
N ILE A 181 -3.75 -12.73 17.33
CA ILE A 181 -2.93 -11.54 17.57
C ILE A 181 -3.34 -10.48 16.54
N TYR A 182 -3.82 -9.34 17.02
CA TYR A 182 -4.15 -8.18 16.20
C TYR A 182 -2.88 -7.33 16.03
N THR A 183 -2.18 -7.55 14.93
CA THR A 183 -0.95 -6.86 14.56
C THR A 183 -1.23 -5.78 13.51
N TYR A 184 -0.33 -4.80 13.39
CA TYR A 184 -0.36 -3.83 12.29
C TYR A 184 0.23 -4.40 10.98
N MET A 185 0.93 -5.54 11.08
CA MET A 185 1.36 -6.37 9.95
C MET A 185 0.18 -7.14 9.38
#